data_AF-A0A932R455-F1
#
_entry.id   AF-A0A932R455-F1
#
_cell.length_a   1.000
_cell.length_b   1.000
_cell.length_c   1.000
_cell.angle_alpha   90.00
_cell.angle_beta   90.00
_cell.angle_gamma   90.00
#
_symmetry.space_group_name_H-M   'P 1'
#
loop_
_entity.id
_entity.type
_entity.pdbx_description
1 polymer ?
#
loop_
_entity_poly.entity_id
_entity_poly.type
_entity_poly.pdbx_seq_one_letter_code
_entity_poly.pdbx_strand_id
1 'polypeptide(L)' 'MSIQPRTKHLPIGKGEPNVQCPFCKGTETELYALFGSMLSTSQYYCRRCRVAFERMKWSKPAK' A
#
# COMPACT_ATOMS: atom_id res chain seq x y z
N MET A 1 -15.04 18.89 17.36
CA MET A 1 -13.79 19.39 16.73
C MET A 1 -13.65 18.73 15.36
N SER A 2 -13.76 19.55 14.30
CA SER A 2 -13.72 19.14 12.90
C SER A 2 -12.29 19.20 12.37
N ILE A 3 -11.78 18.10 11.84
CA ILE A 3 -10.71 18.08 10.83
C ILE A 3 -10.62 16.67 10.24
N GLN A 4 -11.19 16.46 9.06
CA GLN A 4 -10.63 15.50 8.11
C GLN A 4 -10.52 16.20 6.76
N PRO A 5 -9.33 16.69 6.38
CA PRO A 5 -9.13 17.22 5.04
C PRO A 5 -9.27 16.08 4.02
N ARG A 6 -10.23 16.23 3.11
CA ARG A 6 -10.30 15.54 1.82
C ARG A 6 -9.06 15.94 1.01
N THR A 7 -7.92 15.33 1.28
CA THR A 7 -6.71 15.54 0.47
C THR A 7 -6.85 14.74 -0.81
N LYS A 8 -7.24 15.49 -1.84
CA LYS A 8 -7.16 15.22 -3.27
C LYS A 8 -6.03 14.24 -3.61
N HIS A 9 -6.39 13.25 -4.41
CA HIS A 9 -5.52 12.29 -5.09
C HIS A 9 -4.23 12.95 -5.59
N LEU A 10 -3.14 12.81 -4.83
CA LEU A 10 -1.79 13.10 -5.28
C LEU A 10 -1.40 11.99 -6.28
N PRO A 11 -0.67 12.25 -7.39
CA PRO A 11 -0.25 11.21 -8.32
C PRO A 11 0.67 10.24 -7.59
N ILE A 12 0.04 9.15 -7.14
CA ILE A 12 0.62 8.10 -6.34
C ILE A 12 1.77 7.50 -7.16
N GLY A 13 3.01 7.72 -6.70
CA GLY A 13 4.20 7.12 -7.28
C GLY A 13 3.93 5.64 -7.52
N LYS A 14 4.21 5.18 -8.75
CA LYS A 14 3.90 3.83 -9.26
C LYS A 14 4.01 2.81 -8.12
N GLY A 15 2.86 2.35 -7.62
CA GLY A 15 2.83 1.21 -6.71
C GLY A 15 3.55 0.07 -7.39
N GLU A 16 4.35 -0.67 -6.62
CA GLU A 16 5.13 -1.76 -7.22
C GLU A 16 4.15 -2.74 -7.87
N PRO A 17 4.26 -3.00 -9.19
CA PRO A 17 3.39 -3.98 -9.81
C PRO A 17 3.70 -5.33 -9.18
N ASN A 18 2.65 -6.09 -8.83
CA ASN A 18 2.76 -7.47 -8.34
C ASN A 18 3.10 -7.63 -6.83
N VAL A 19 2.54 -6.80 -5.95
CA VAL A 19 2.59 -7.04 -4.50
C VAL A 19 1.73 -8.25 -4.13
N GLN A 20 2.32 -9.25 -3.50
CA GLN A 20 1.59 -10.43 -3.01
C GLN A 20 0.97 -10.17 -1.64
N CYS A 21 -0.28 -10.59 -1.47
CA CYS A 21 -0.96 -10.58 -0.18
C CYS A 21 -0.32 -11.62 0.76
N PRO A 22 0.15 -11.23 1.96
CA PRO A 22 0.80 -12.17 2.88
C PRO A 22 -0.15 -13.22 3.47
N PHE A 23 -1.46 -12.97 3.42
CA PHE A 23 -2.47 -13.86 4.00
C PHE A 23 -2.90 -14.98 3.05
N CYS A 24 -3.10 -14.65 1.77
CA CYS A 24 -3.64 -15.60 0.79
C CYS A 24 -2.79 -15.78 -0.46
N LYS A 25 -1.60 -15.15 -0.50
CA LYS A 25 -0.61 -15.25 -1.58
C LYS A 25 -1.13 -14.83 -2.97
N GLY A 26 -2.31 -14.18 -3.02
CA GLY A 26 -2.87 -13.62 -4.24
C GLY A 26 -2.18 -12.32 -4.64
N THR A 27 -2.22 -12.00 -5.93
CA THR A 27 -1.65 -10.79 -6.53
C THR A 27 -2.69 -9.72 -6.83
N GLU A 28 -3.97 -10.00 -6.50
CA GLU A 28 -5.10 -9.06 -6.60
C GLU A 28 -5.02 -8.03 -5.46
N THR A 29 -3.94 -7.25 -5.45
CA THR A 29 -3.68 -6.21 -4.47
C THR A 29 -3.65 -4.84 -5.14
N GLU A 30 -4.25 -3.85 -4.50
CA GLU A 30 -4.27 -2.46 -4.95
C GLU A 30 -3.60 -1.56 -3.92
N LEU A 31 -2.89 -0.54 -4.40
CA LEU A 31 -2.25 0.44 -3.52
C LEU A 31 -3.32 1.39 -2.98
N TYR A 32 -3.58 1.31 -1.69
CA TYR A 32 -4.59 2.13 -1.01
C TYR A 32 -4.01 3.45 -0.52
N ALA A 33 -2.80 3.43 0.03
CA ALA A 33 -2.10 4.64 0.48
C ALA A 33 -0.58 4.51 0.30
N LEU A 34 0.07 5.59 -0.13
CA LEU A 34 1.53 5.65 -0.22
C LEU A 34 2.23 5.62 1.12
N PHE A 35 1.54 6.02 2.19
CA PHE A 35 2.09 6.06 3.54
C PHE A 35 1.10 5.32 4.44
N GLY A 36 1.59 4.28 5.10
CA GLY A 36 0.83 3.57 6.11
C GLY A 36 0.97 4.24 7.48
N SER A 37 0.95 3.43 8.54
CA SER A 37 1.14 3.87 9.92
C SER A 37 2.56 4.42 10.13
N MET A 38 3.53 3.95 9.35
CA MET A 38 4.91 4.43 9.34
C MET A 38 5.25 5.05 7.98
N LEU A 39 6.06 6.12 7.97
CA LEU A 39 6.43 6.79 6.72
C LEU A 39 7.19 5.87 5.74
N SER A 40 7.82 4.82 6.26
CA SER A 40 8.56 3.81 5.50
C SER A 40 7.68 2.65 4.98
N THR A 41 6.36 2.66 5.25
CA THR A 41 5.42 1.65 4.74
C THR A 41 4.46 2.27 3.73
N SER A 42 4.02 1.44 2.79
CA SER A 42 2.87 1.71 1.93
C SER A 42 1.74 0.76 2.31
N GLN A 43 0.50 1.23 2.23
CA GLN A 43 -0.68 0.45 2.57
C GLN A 43 -1.34 -0.11 1.31
N TYR A 44 -1.56 -1.41 1.29
CA TYR A 44 -2.18 -2.16 0.20
C TYR A 44 -3.48 -2.81 0.67
N TYR A 45 -4.41 -3.00 -0.26
CA TYR A 45 -5.65 -3.71 -0.03
C TYR A 45 -5.75 -4.93 -0.92
N CYS A 46 -5.99 -6.11 -0.35
CA CYS A 46 -6.20 -7.33 -1.11
C CYS A 46 -7.68 -7.49 -1.46
N ARG A 47 -8.02 -7.56 -2.75
CA ARG A 47 -9.39 -7.72 -3.25
C ARG A 47 -9.96 -9.12 -3.03
N ARG A 48 -9.10 -10.14 -3.02
CA ARG A 48 -9.50 -11.54 -2.79
C ARG A 48 -9.90 -11.79 -1.35
N CYS A 49 -9.08 -11.31 -0.42
CA CYS A 49 -9.19 -11.62 1.01
C CYS A 49 -9.78 -10.44 1.81
N ARG A 50 -10.06 -9.34 1.12
CA ARG A 50 -10.69 -8.11 1.62
C ARG A 50 -10.00 -7.51 2.85
N VAL A 51 -8.69 -7.70 2.94
CA VAL A 51 -7.85 -7.29 4.06
C VAL A 51 -6.86 -6.22 3.62
N ALA A 52 -6.69 -5.21 4.46
CA ALA A 52 -5.66 -4.19 4.32
C ALA A 52 -4.35 -4.67 4.99
N PHE A 53 -3.21 -4.37 4.37
CA PHE A 53 -1.91 -4.73 4.90
C PHE A 53 -0.86 -3.68 4.53
N GLU A 54 0.21 -3.63 5.31
CA GLU A 54 1.31 -2.70 5.08
C GLU A 54 2.53 -3.43 4.52
N ARG A 55 3.24 -2.77 3.60
CA ARG A 55 4.50 -3.28 3.03
C ARG A 55 5.58 -2.22 3.15
N MET A 56 6.77 -2.61 3.62
CA MET A 56 7.91 -1.69 3.70
C MET A 56 8.43 -1.30 2.32
N LYS A 57 8.79 -0.02 2.14
CA LYS A 57 9.32 0.54 0.89
C LYS A 57 10.79 0.19 0.61
N TRP A 58 11.42 -0.65 1.43
CA TRP A 58 12.84 -0.94 1.31
C TRP A 58 13.11 -1.96 0.19
N SER A 59 13.39 -1.46 -1.02
CA SER A 59 14.02 -2.26 -2.07
C SER A 59 15.50 -2.40 -1.71
N LYS A 60 15.97 -3.61 -1.42
CA LYS A 60 17.43 -3.84 -1.39
C LYS A 60 17.98 -3.40 -2.76
N PRO A 61 19.10 -2.68 -2.84
CA PRO A 61 19.82 -2.60 -4.10
C PRO A 61 20.17 -4.05 -4.47
N ALA A 62 19.67 -4.52 -5.60
CA ALA A 62 20.16 -5.76 -6.19
C ALA A 62 21.67 -5.56 -6.40
N LYS A 63 22.47 -6.39 -5.73
CA LYS A 63 23.92 -6.45 -5.90
C LYS A 63 24.25 -7.67 -6.72
#